data_AF-A0A328ABM5-F1
#
_entry.id   AF-A0A328ABM5-F1
#
_cell.length_a   1.000
_cell.length_b   1.000
_cell.length_c   1.000
_cell.angle_alpha   90.00
_cell.angle_beta   90.00
_cell.angle_gamma   90.00
#
_symmetry.space_group_name_H-M   'P 1'
#
loop_
_entity.id
_entity.type
_entity.pdbx_description
1 polymer ?
#
loop_
_entity_poly.entity_id
_entity_poly.type
_entity_poly.pdbx_seq_one_letter_code
_entity_poly.pdbx_strand_id
1 'polypeptide(L)'
;MNAIVPITPTNNVEAYRASTDAADLCKEIVVASAMEIQKRKYVKVEGWQAIAVAHGCVASARDVENVDGGVRAIGEVRRMSDGALIAQAEGFVGEDEPTWYGGTIRKWKWGEKRGERVWYEEELPKRPDYAIRAMAQTRAISRACRSAFAHVVVMMNAGLSTTPAEEVPLDGFGDDEAVRNVSPAPEPTPPAKVDPSVDWRKLDDEMDACKTQAALHAWNKFREKEIKALPKARFDALGEKFADLLAKLPDQAPAAELSADDVPEFS
;
A
#
# COMPACT_ATOMS: atom_id res chain seq x y z
N MET A 1 19.51 9.21 -25.65
CA MET A 1 18.54 10.32 -25.51
C MET A 1 17.17 9.76 -25.85
N ASN A 2 16.34 9.43 -24.85
CA ASN A 2 14.97 8.99 -25.10
C ASN A 2 14.14 10.23 -25.38
N ALA A 3 13.75 10.40 -26.63
CA ALA A 3 12.84 11.47 -27.02
C ALA A 3 11.48 11.21 -26.37
N ILE A 4 11.03 12.15 -25.55
CA ILE A 4 9.64 12.22 -25.10
C ILE A 4 8.82 12.55 -26.35
N VAL A 5 8.20 11.53 -26.94
CA VAL A 5 7.29 11.69 -28.07
C VAL A 5 6.04 12.39 -27.53
N PRO A 6 5.62 13.55 -28.06
CA PRO A 6 4.37 14.17 -27.67
C PRO A 6 3.23 13.28 -28.17
N ILE A 7 2.63 12.52 -27.24
CA ILE A 7 1.44 11.72 -27.53
C ILE A 7 0.29 12.72 -27.64
N THR A 8 0.02 13.22 -28.84
CA THR A 8 -1.26 13.88 -29.14
C THR A 8 -2.17 12.77 -29.64
N PRO A 9 -3.02 12.16 -28.79
CA PRO A 9 -3.92 11.12 -29.25
C PRO A 9 -4.87 11.72 -30.28
N THR A 10 -4.81 11.19 -31.50
CA THR A 10 -5.65 11.63 -32.64
C THR A 10 -7.04 11.00 -32.59
N ASN A 11 -7.23 10.00 -31.73
CA ASN A 11 -8.51 9.33 -31.48
C ASN A 11 -8.61 8.81 -30.03
N ASN A 12 -9.81 8.40 -29.63
CA ASN A 12 -10.10 7.93 -28.26
C ASN A 12 -9.35 6.64 -27.88
N VAL A 13 -8.94 5.81 -28.85
CA VAL A 13 -8.19 4.56 -28.60
C VAL A 13 -6.74 4.86 -28.23
N GLU A 14 -6.13 5.85 -28.89
CA GLU A 14 -4.79 6.34 -28.54
C GLU A 14 -4.79 7.02 -27.16
N ALA A 15 -5.85 7.75 -26.81
CA ALA A 15 -5.98 8.35 -25.48
C ALA A 15 -6.08 7.27 -24.38
N TYR A 16 -6.80 6.18 -24.65
CA TYR A 16 -6.88 5.05 -23.74
C TYR A 16 -5.53 4.35 -23.57
N ARG A 17 -4.83 4.03 -24.67
CA ARG A 17 -3.48 3.43 -24.62
C ARG A 17 -2.48 4.30 -23.88
N ALA A 18 -2.46 5.60 -24.15
CA ALA A 18 -1.61 6.55 -23.44
C ALA A 18 -1.89 6.54 -21.93
N SER A 19 -3.14 6.30 -21.52
CA SER A 19 -3.49 6.21 -20.11
C SER A 19 -3.10 4.87 -19.47
N THR A 20 -3.12 3.76 -20.22
CA THR A 20 -2.57 2.48 -19.76
C THR A 20 -1.05 2.54 -19.62
N ASP A 21 -0.35 3.08 -20.63
CA ASP A 21 1.11 3.22 -20.61
C ASP A 21 1.56 4.14 -19.46
N ALA A 22 0.83 5.23 -19.23
CA ALA A 22 1.06 6.11 -18.09
C ALA A 22 0.83 5.38 -16.76
N ALA A 23 -0.24 4.57 -16.65
CA ALA A 23 -0.51 3.78 -15.45
C ALA A 23 0.68 2.84 -15.14
N ASP A 24 1.20 2.12 -16.12
CA ASP A 24 2.35 1.24 -15.94
C ASP A 24 3.63 2.00 -15.58
N LEU A 25 3.89 3.15 -16.21
CA LEU A 25 5.10 3.95 -15.99
C LEU A 25 5.19 4.51 -14.56
N CYS A 26 4.06 4.95 -13.98
CA CYS A 26 4.06 5.60 -12.67
C CYS A 26 3.50 4.73 -11.53
N LYS A 27 3.02 3.51 -11.80
CA LYS A 27 2.43 2.61 -10.79
C LYS A 27 3.31 2.42 -9.56
N GLU A 28 4.59 2.13 -9.74
CA GLU A 28 5.52 1.89 -8.62
C GLU A 28 5.61 3.11 -7.70
N ILE A 29 5.83 4.30 -8.27
CA ILE A 29 5.94 5.56 -7.53
C ILE A 29 4.63 5.89 -6.83
N VAL A 30 3.49 5.73 -7.51
CA VAL A 30 2.17 6.03 -6.94
C VAL A 30 1.84 5.08 -5.78
N VAL A 31 2.13 3.79 -5.92
CA VAL A 31 1.90 2.80 -4.85
C VAL A 31 2.87 3.01 -3.68
N ALA A 32 4.14 3.29 -3.95
CA ALA A 32 5.15 3.51 -2.91
C ALA A 32 4.92 4.81 -2.12
N SER A 33 4.37 5.84 -2.75
CA SER A 33 4.03 7.12 -2.11
C SER A 33 2.64 7.15 -1.48
N ALA A 34 1.80 6.13 -1.70
CA ALA A 34 0.44 6.11 -1.19
C ALA A 34 0.39 6.14 0.35
N MET A 35 -0.57 6.89 0.89
CA MET A 35 -0.82 6.97 2.33
C MET A 35 -1.93 6.00 2.72
N GLU A 36 -1.73 5.21 3.78
CA GLU A 36 -2.78 4.35 4.32
C GLU A 36 -3.52 5.05 5.46
N ILE A 37 -4.83 5.24 5.29
CA ILE A 37 -5.76 5.80 6.30
C ILE A 37 -6.93 4.84 6.44
N GLN A 38 -7.24 4.40 7.65
CA GLN A 38 -8.31 3.43 7.94
C GLN A 38 -8.27 2.17 7.02
N LYS A 39 -7.08 1.58 6.83
CA LYS A 39 -6.85 0.39 5.96
C LYS A 39 -7.15 0.62 4.46
N ARG A 40 -7.29 1.88 4.04
CA ARG A 40 -7.45 2.26 2.63
C ARG A 40 -6.23 3.06 2.19
N LYS A 41 -5.77 2.83 0.97
CA LYS A 41 -4.62 3.54 0.39
C LYS A 41 -5.11 4.71 -0.46
N TYR A 42 -4.55 5.89 -0.23
CA TYR A 42 -4.87 7.13 -0.92
C TYR A 42 -3.65 7.66 -1.64
N VAL A 43 -3.85 8.22 -2.82
CA VAL A 43 -2.76 8.82 -3.62
C VAL A 43 -2.43 10.19 -3.04
N LYS A 44 -1.16 10.38 -2.65
CA LYS A 44 -0.61 11.68 -2.23
C LYS A 44 -0.32 12.56 -3.44
N VAL A 45 -0.13 13.86 -3.20
CA VAL A 45 0.21 14.87 -4.21
C VAL A 45 1.38 14.44 -5.12
N GLU A 46 2.42 13.78 -4.58
CA GLU A 46 3.56 13.35 -5.38
C GLU A 46 3.18 12.26 -6.39
N GLY A 47 2.29 11.34 -6.00
CA GLY A 47 1.75 10.33 -6.90
C GLY A 47 0.88 10.95 -8.01
N TRP A 48 0.05 11.93 -7.66
CA TRP A 48 -0.74 12.69 -8.64
C TRP A 48 0.12 13.45 -9.64
N GLN A 49 1.21 14.06 -9.18
CA GLN A 49 2.17 14.75 -10.04
C GLN A 49 2.90 13.77 -10.97
N ALA A 50 3.27 12.59 -10.47
CA ALA A 50 3.88 11.54 -11.31
C ALA A 50 2.94 11.11 -12.45
N ILE A 51 1.64 10.96 -12.17
CA ILE A 51 0.63 10.67 -13.20
C ILE A 51 0.54 11.81 -14.22
N ALA A 52 0.50 13.07 -13.76
CA ALA A 52 0.46 14.23 -14.66
C ALA A 52 1.67 14.26 -15.61
N VAL A 53 2.88 14.02 -15.08
CA VAL A 53 4.12 14.00 -15.87
C VAL A 53 4.09 12.86 -16.90
N ALA A 54 3.61 11.67 -16.52
CA ALA A 54 3.45 10.55 -17.44
C ALA A 54 2.50 10.87 -18.62
N HIS A 55 1.55 11.79 -18.41
CA HIS A 55 0.63 12.30 -19.42
C HIS A 55 1.13 13.56 -20.17
N GLY A 56 2.41 13.92 -20.02
CA GLY A 56 2.98 15.12 -20.65
C GLY A 56 2.34 16.41 -20.12
N CYS A 57 1.90 16.40 -18.86
CA CYS A 57 1.28 17.54 -18.19
C CYS A 57 2.09 17.95 -16.95
N VAL A 58 2.02 19.24 -16.61
CA VAL A 58 2.58 19.79 -15.37
C VAL A 58 1.44 20.21 -14.47
N ALA A 59 1.51 19.83 -13.19
CA ALA A 59 0.59 20.27 -12.17
C ALA A 59 1.24 21.35 -11.29
N SER A 60 0.51 22.42 -11.00
CA SER A 60 0.98 23.58 -10.24
C SER A 60 -0.14 24.20 -9.43
N ALA A 61 0.20 25.08 -8.48
CA ALA A 61 -0.77 25.90 -7.77
C ALA A 61 -0.46 27.39 -7.96
N ARG A 62 -1.51 28.21 -7.92
CA ARG A 62 -1.47 29.68 -7.94
C ARG A 62 -2.52 30.25 -7.00
N ASP A 63 -2.55 31.57 -6.87
CA ASP A 63 -3.59 32.32 -6.16
C ASP A 63 -3.79 31.81 -4.71
N VAL A 64 -2.70 31.77 -3.93
CA VAL A 64 -2.71 31.31 -2.53
C VAL A 64 -3.06 32.47 -1.60
N GLU A 65 -4.33 32.54 -1.21
CA GLU A 65 -4.95 33.70 -0.60
C GLU A 65 -5.61 33.35 0.74
N ASN A 66 -5.51 34.27 1.70
CA ASN A 66 -6.37 34.22 2.88
C ASN A 66 -7.76 34.70 2.45
N VAL A 67 -8.77 33.89 2.71
CA VAL A 67 -10.17 34.18 2.42
C VAL A 67 -10.98 34.05 3.70
N ASP A 68 -12.26 34.41 3.66
CA ASP A 68 -13.14 34.20 4.81
C ASP A 68 -13.17 32.71 5.19
N GLY A 69 -12.91 32.42 6.46
CA GLY A 69 -12.89 31.06 7.00
C GLY A 69 -11.67 30.20 6.68
N GLY A 70 -10.61 30.71 6.02
CA GLY A 70 -9.39 29.90 5.81
C GLY A 70 -8.42 30.38 4.73
N VAL A 71 -7.62 29.44 4.22
CA VAL A 71 -6.71 29.66 3.08
C VAL A 71 -7.17 28.89 1.87
N ARG A 72 -7.24 29.58 0.74
CA ARG A 72 -7.59 29.02 -0.57
C ARG A 72 -6.37 29.01 -1.50
N ALA A 73 -6.29 28.02 -2.39
CA ALA A 73 -5.37 27.99 -3.53
C ALA A 73 -6.06 27.42 -4.78
N ILE A 74 -5.58 27.78 -5.97
CA ILE A 74 -6.05 27.22 -7.25
C ILE A 74 -4.97 26.32 -7.85
N GLY A 75 -5.30 25.04 -8.00
CA GLY A 75 -4.47 24.03 -8.65
C GLY A 75 -4.80 23.94 -10.13
N GLU A 76 -3.78 23.78 -10.95
CA GLU A 76 -3.90 23.69 -12.41
C GLU A 76 -3.08 22.53 -12.94
N VAL A 77 -3.63 21.85 -13.95
CA VAL A 77 -2.91 20.90 -14.80
C VAL A 77 -2.81 21.50 -16.19
N ARG A 78 -1.60 21.68 -16.70
CA ARG A 78 -1.35 22.21 -18.05
C ARG A 78 -0.58 21.22 -18.89
N ARG A 79 -0.94 21.08 -20.16
CA ARG A 79 -0.16 20.29 -21.11
C ARG A 79 1.17 20.98 -21.40
N MET A 80 2.26 20.22 -21.38
CA MET A 80 3.61 20.78 -21.56
C MET A 80 3.88 21.30 -22.98
N SER A 81 3.24 20.74 -24.00
CA SER A 81 3.53 21.06 -25.40
C SER A 81 3.03 22.44 -25.84
N ASP A 82 1.89 22.87 -25.32
CA ASP A 82 1.18 24.09 -25.75
C ASP A 82 0.70 24.97 -24.58
N GLY A 83 0.88 24.52 -23.34
CA GLY A 83 0.41 25.24 -22.15
C GLY A 83 -1.11 25.19 -21.92
N ALA A 84 -1.84 24.38 -22.70
CA ALA A 84 -3.28 24.27 -22.60
C ALA A 84 -3.71 23.82 -21.20
N LEU A 85 -4.67 24.55 -20.60
CA LEU A 85 -5.25 24.20 -19.31
C LEU A 85 -6.15 22.97 -19.48
N ILE A 86 -5.76 21.87 -18.84
CA ILE A 86 -6.46 20.58 -18.90
C ILE A 86 -7.48 20.47 -17.78
N ALA A 87 -7.10 20.91 -16.58
CA ALA A 87 -7.95 20.86 -15.41
C ALA A 87 -7.58 21.96 -14.41
N GLN A 88 -8.57 22.35 -13.62
CA GLN A 88 -8.40 23.28 -12.51
C GLN A 88 -9.26 22.84 -11.34
N ALA A 89 -8.75 23.03 -10.12
CA ALA A 89 -9.52 22.79 -8.91
C ALA A 89 -9.07 23.72 -7.78
N GLU A 90 -10.00 24.00 -6.88
CA GLU A 90 -9.72 24.74 -5.65
C GLU A 90 -9.25 23.80 -4.54
N GLY A 91 -8.19 24.16 -3.83
CA GLY A 91 -7.83 23.59 -2.54
C GLY A 91 -8.11 24.60 -1.45
N PHE A 92 -8.65 24.13 -0.32
CA PHE A 92 -9.01 24.96 0.80
C PHE A 92 -8.52 24.33 2.10
N VAL A 93 -8.03 25.14 3.04
CA VAL A 93 -7.74 24.73 4.41
C VAL A 93 -8.51 25.68 5.33
N GLY A 94 -9.50 25.13 6.02
CA GLY A 94 -10.44 25.90 6.83
C GLY A 94 -9.96 26.11 8.26
N GLU A 95 -10.40 27.22 8.86
CA GLU A 95 -10.21 27.52 10.28
C GLU A 95 -10.92 26.52 11.20
N ASP A 96 -11.91 25.82 10.66
CA ASP A 96 -12.64 24.73 11.30
C ASP A 96 -11.88 23.39 11.31
N GLU A 97 -10.67 23.34 10.75
CA GLU A 97 -9.81 22.16 10.77
C GLU A 97 -8.81 22.21 11.94
N PRO A 98 -9.05 21.51 13.06
CA PRO A 98 -8.21 21.66 14.25
C PRO A 98 -6.77 21.16 14.04
N THR A 99 -6.58 20.27 13.06
CA THR A 99 -5.24 19.80 12.66
C THR A 99 -4.34 20.94 12.14
N TRP A 100 -4.94 21.98 11.53
CA TRP A 100 -4.24 23.10 10.91
C TRP A 100 -4.33 24.36 11.74
N TYR A 101 -5.53 24.74 12.17
CA TYR A 101 -5.77 25.98 12.92
C TYR A 101 -5.74 25.82 14.44
N GLY A 102 -5.50 24.59 14.92
CA GLY A 102 -5.53 24.27 16.33
C GLY A 102 -6.95 24.15 16.87
N GLY A 103 -7.06 23.74 18.13
CA GLY A 103 -8.33 23.55 18.82
C GLY A 103 -8.44 22.16 19.43
N THR A 104 -9.57 21.92 20.09
CA THR A 104 -9.81 20.70 20.86
C THR A 104 -10.37 19.60 19.95
N ILE A 105 -9.68 18.46 19.88
CA ILE A 105 -10.18 17.26 19.22
C ILE A 105 -10.57 16.20 20.24
N ARG A 106 -11.59 15.41 19.91
CA ARG A 106 -12.03 14.29 20.74
C ARG A 106 -11.54 12.97 20.15
N LYS A 107 -10.63 12.31 20.86
CA LYS A 107 -10.09 11.00 20.50
C LYS A 107 -10.58 9.93 21.45
N TRP A 108 -10.45 8.67 21.03
CA TRP A 108 -10.69 7.53 21.90
C TRP A 108 -9.44 6.66 21.99
N LYS A 109 -9.28 6.01 23.14
CA LYS A 109 -8.31 4.94 23.35
C LYS A 109 -9.00 3.74 23.96
N TRP A 110 -8.44 2.55 23.78
CA TRP A 110 -8.93 1.36 24.49
C TRP A 110 -8.73 1.56 26.00
N GLY A 111 -9.79 1.28 26.76
CA GLY A 111 -9.77 1.25 28.22
C GLY A 111 -9.13 -0.01 28.76
N GLU A 112 -9.02 -0.10 30.09
CA GLU A 112 -8.47 -1.28 30.77
C GLU A 112 -9.36 -2.52 30.56
N LYS A 113 -10.67 -2.33 30.38
CA LYS A 113 -11.60 -3.44 30.10
C LYS A 113 -11.65 -3.72 28.60
N ARG A 114 -11.66 -5.01 28.26
CA ARG A 114 -11.80 -5.47 26.87
C ARG A 114 -13.10 -4.93 26.26
N GLY A 115 -12.98 -4.12 25.21
CA GLY A 115 -14.11 -3.52 24.49
C GLY A 115 -14.54 -2.14 24.99
N GLU A 116 -13.96 -1.63 26.08
CA GLU A 116 -14.24 -0.28 26.58
C GLU A 116 -13.48 0.77 25.75
N ARG A 117 -14.19 1.83 25.31
CA ARG A 117 -13.59 3.00 24.68
C ARG A 117 -13.60 4.16 25.67
N VAL A 118 -12.42 4.68 26.00
CA VAL A 118 -12.25 5.86 26.83
C VAL A 118 -11.99 7.06 25.93
N TRP A 119 -12.90 8.03 25.98
CA TRP A 119 -12.75 9.28 25.24
C TRP A 119 -11.88 10.26 26.01
N TYR A 120 -11.04 11.00 25.29
CA TYR A 120 -10.26 12.10 25.85
C TYR A 120 -10.20 13.24 24.85
N GLU A 121 -10.03 14.44 25.39
CA GLU A 121 -9.83 15.66 24.62
C GLU A 121 -8.34 15.93 24.51
N GLU A 122 -7.89 16.33 23.33
CA GLU A 122 -6.52 16.71 23.03
C GLU A 122 -6.54 18.11 22.40
N GLU A 123 -5.77 19.03 22.97
CA GLU A 123 -5.63 20.38 22.44
C GLU A 123 -4.51 20.42 21.40
N LEU A 124 -4.82 20.80 20.16
CA LEU A 124 -3.84 20.93 19.09
C LEU A 124 -3.38 22.39 18.95
N PRO A 125 -2.07 22.65 18.84
CA PRO A 125 -1.58 23.98 18.51
C PRO A 125 -1.82 24.30 17.04
N LYS A 126 -2.08 25.58 16.74
CA LYS A 126 -2.12 26.09 15.37
C LYS A 126 -0.80 25.82 14.65
N ARG A 127 -0.86 25.32 13.41
CA ARG A 127 0.31 25.13 12.56
C ARG A 127 0.81 26.48 12.04
N PRO A 128 2.12 26.62 11.75
CA PRO A 128 2.65 27.83 11.15
C PRO A 128 1.92 28.19 9.84
N ASP A 129 1.66 29.48 9.60
CA ASP A 129 0.87 29.94 8.45
C ASP A 129 1.45 29.47 7.11
N TYR A 130 2.78 29.37 6.97
CA TYR A 130 3.40 28.85 5.75
C TYR A 130 3.01 27.39 5.46
N ALA A 131 2.81 26.58 6.50
CA ALA A 131 2.43 25.17 6.36
C ALA A 131 0.95 25.04 5.98
N ILE A 132 0.08 25.89 6.54
CA ILE A 132 -1.34 25.99 6.16
C ILE A 132 -1.45 26.39 4.69
N ARG A 133 -0.70 27.42 4.26
CA ARG A 133 -0.65 27.86 2.85
C ARG A 133 -0.07 26.81 1.91
N ALA A 134 0.91 26.03 2.35
CA ALA A 134 1.44 24.92 1.57
C ALA A 134 0.40 23.78 1.44
N MET A 135 -0.35 23.49 2.51
CA MET A 135 -1.39 22.46 2.47
C MET A 135 -2.53 22.82 1.51
N ALA A 136 -2.97 24.09 1.48
CA ALA A 136 -3.97 24.54 0.53
C ALA A 136 -3.51 24.30 -0.93
N GLN A 137 -2.24 24.56 -1.22
CA GLN A 137 -1.65 24.28 -2.53
C GLN A 137 -1.64 22.79 -2.87
N THR A 138 -1.23 21.93 -1.93
CA THR A 138 -1.17 20.48 -2.18
C THR A 138 -2.57 19.90 -2.39
N ARG A 139 -3.59 20.35 -1.64
CA ARG A 139 -5.00 20.00 -1.88
C ARG A 139 -5.45 20.41 -3.28
N ALA A 140 -5.14 21.65 -3.66
CA ALA A 140 -5.54 22.18 -4.96
C ALA A 140 -4.92 21.38 -6.13
N ILE A 141 -3.62 21.08 -6.04
CA ILE A 141 -2.89 20.27 -7.04
C ILE A 141 -3.50 18.87 -7.12
N SER A 142 -3.64 18.20 -5.98
CA SER A 142 -4.21 16.85 -5.89
C SER A 142 -5.62 16.77 -6.47
N ARG A 143 -6.48 17.75 -6.19
CA ARG A 143 -7.83 17.82 -6.76
C ARG A 143 -7.82 18.07 -8.27
N ALA A 144 -6.95 18.96 -8.76
CA ALA A 144 -6.84 19.23 -10.20
C ALA A 144 -6.36 17.98 -10.94
N CYS A 145 -5.31 17.31 -10.45
CA CYS A 145 -4.83 16.05 -10.99
C CYS A 145 -5.89 14.94 -10.94
N ARG A 146 -6.61 14.80 -9.82
CA ARG A 146 -7.72 13.84 -9.73
C ARG A 146 -8.75 14.07 -10.82
N SER A 147 -9.16 15.32 -11.06
CA SER A 147 -10.18 15.61 -12.07
C SER A 147 -9.73 15.25 -13.50
N ALA A 148 -8.42 15.33 -13.77
CA ALA A 148 -7.85 14.97 -15.07
C ALA A 148 -7.50 13.48 -15.20
N PHE A 149 -7.10 12.82 -14.10
CA PHE A 149 -6.37 11.54 -14.17
C PHE A 149 -6.88 10.44 -13.21
N ALA A 150 -8.04 10.62 -12.56
CA ALA A 150 -8.59 9.57 -11.67
C ALA A 150 -8.78 8.22 -12.38
N HIS A 151 -9.07 8.21 -13.68
CA HIS A 151 -9.19 6.98 -14.47
C HIS A 151 -7.88 6.18 -14.52
N VAL A 152 -6.72 6.84 -14.49
CA VAL A 152 -5.40 6.20 -14.47
C VAL A 152 -5.21 5.40 -13.18
N VAL A 153 -5.59 5.98 -12.04
CA VAL A 153 -5.52 5.30 -10.73
C VAL A 153 -6.38 4.03 -10.70
N VAL A 154 -7.56 4.07 -11.34
CA VAL A 154 -8.41 2.88 -11.50
C VAL A 154 -7.73 1.83 -12.37
N MET A 155 -7.12 2.23 -13.50
CA MET A 155 -6.42 1.31 -14.42
C MET A 155 -5.17 0.65 -13.80
N MET A 156 -4.51 1.29 -12.83
CA MET A 156 -3.39 0.68 -12.12
C MET A 156 -3.79 -0.61 -11.37
N ASN A 157 -5.07 -0.79 -11.05
CA ASN A 157 -5.62 -1.92 -10.29
C ASN A 157 -4.79 -2.27 -9.04
N ALA A 158 -4.44 -1.24 -8.26
CA ALA A 158 -3.56 -1.34 -7.09
C ALA A 158 -4.30 -1.19 -5.76
N GLY A 159 -5.64 -1.22 -5.76
CA GLY A 159 -6.47 -1.00 -4.56
C GLY A 159 -6.37 0.42 -4.00
N LEU A 160 -6.02 1.40 -4.85
CA LEU A 160 -5.93 2.80 -4.48
C LEU A 160 -7.31 3.48 -4.57
N SER A 161 -7.60 4.35 -3.61
CA SER A 161 -8.69 5.30 -3.67
C SER A 161 -8.34 6.43 -4.64
N THR A 162 -9.31 6.86 -5.44
CA THR A 162 -9.18 8.05 -6.28
C THR A 162 -9.40 9.35 -5.51
N THR A 163 -9.78 9.27 -4.23
CA THR A 163 -9.81 10.45 -3.35
C THR A 163 -8.36 10.81 -3.00
N PRO A 164 -7.93 12.06 -3.11
CA PRO A 164 -6.56 12.43 -2.79
C PRO A 164 -6.33 12.36 -1.28
N ALA A 165 -5.13 11.97 -0.86
CA ALA A 165 -4.81 11.83 0.56
C ALA A 165 -5.00 13.14 1.34
N GLU A 166 -4.72 14.28 0.71
CA GLU A 166 -4.80 15.60 1.34
C GLU A 166 -6.24 16.03 1.67
N GLU A 167 -7.25 15.38 1.08
CA GLU A 167 -8.69 15.63 1.32
C GLU A 167 -9.26 14.70 2.42
N VAL A 168 -8.47 13.75 2.91
CA VAL A 168 -8.92 12.78 3.91
C VAL A 168 -8.53 13.29 5.30
N PRO A 169 -9.47 13.40 6.25
CA PRO A 169 -9.13 13.70 7.65
C PRO A 169 -8.12 12.68 8.20
N LEU A 170 -7.30 13.08 9.18
CA LEU A 170 -6.26 12.21 9.73
C LEU A 170 -6.83 10.89 10.30
N ASP A 171 -8.02 10.98 10.92
CA ASP A 171 -8.74 9.83 11.47
C ASP A 171 -9.60 9.10 10.43
N GLY A 172 -9.56 9.54 9.16
CA GLY A 172 -10.40 9.09 8.06
C GLY A 172 -11.83 9.65 8.10
N PHE A 173 -12.68 9.15 7.20
CA PHE A 173 -14.12 9.43 7.26
C PHE A 173 -14.71 8.52 8.34
N GLY A 174 -15.63 9.02 9.17
CA GLY A 174 -16.26 8.18 10.20
C GLY A 174 -16.85 6.90 9.61
N ASP A 175 -17.03 5.86 10.43
CA ASP A 175 -17.51 4.53 10.00
C ASP A 175 -18.85 4.58 9.21
N ASP A 176 -19.61 5.68 9.34
CA ASP A 176 -20.91 5.91 8.69
C ASP A 176 -20.83 6.61 7.30
N GLU A 177 -19.71 7.23 6.92
CA GLU A 177 -19.56 7.84 5.59
C GLU A 177 -18.97 6.86 4.59
N ALA A 178 -19.86 6.17 3.87
CA ALA A 178 -19.48 5.41 2.68
C ALA A 178 -18.96 6.37 1.59
N VAL A 179 -17.67 6.69 1.63
CA VAL A 179 -16.97 7.38 0.53
C VAL A 179 -17.29 6.64 -0.76
N ARG A 180 -17.94 7.33 -1.71
CA ARG A 180 -18.30 6.79 -3.03
C ARG A 180 -17.02 6.43 -3.78
N ASN A 181 -16.59 5.19 -3.64
CA ASN A 181 -15.40 4.67 -4.28
C ASN A 181 -15.76 4.22 -5.71
N VAL A 182 -15.01 4.70 -6.70
CA VAL A 182 -15.17 4.29 -8.11
C VAL A 182 -14.11 3.25 -8.51
N SER A 183 -13.17 2.91 -7.61
CA SER A 183 -12.34 1.73 -7.82
C SER A 183 -13.20 0.48 -7.63
N PRO A 184 -13.24 -0.45 -8.61
CA PRO A 184 -13.84 -1.75 -8.39
C PRO A 184 -13.21 -2.35 -7.13
N ALA A 185 -14.03 -2.99 -6.30
CA ALA A 185 -13.50 -3.81 -5.21
C ALA A 185 -12.42 -4.71 -5.82
N PRO A 186 -11.23 -4.83 -5.20
CA PRO A 186 -10.20 -5.71 -5.74
C PRO A 186 -10.85 -7.06 -5.98
N GLU A 187 -10.89 -7.48 -7.25
CA GLU A 187 -11.33 -8.83 -7.57
C GLU A 187 -10.51 -9.77 -6.69
N PRO A 188 -11.11 -10.80 -6.08
CA PRO A 188 -10.33 -11.78 -5.35
C PRO A 188 -9.20 -12.22 -6.26
N THR A 189 -7.96 -11.95 -5.84
CA THR A 189 -6.77 -12.24 -6.63
C THR A 189 -6.91 -13.64 -7.18
N PRO A 190 -6.91 -13.83 -8.52
CA PRO A 190 -6.82 -15.16 -9.08
C PRO A 190 -5.64 -15.86 -8.40
N PRO A 191 -5.79 -17.13 -7.97
CA PRO A 191 -4.70 -17.83 -7.30
C PRO A 191 -3.45 -17.65 -8.14
N ALA A 192 -2.38 -17.17 -7.47
CA ALA A 192 -1.11 -16.86 -8.11
C ALA A 192 -0.76 -17.99 -9.08
N LYS A 193 -0.47 -17.63 -10.34
CA LYS A 193 0.01 -18.60 -11.33
C LYS A 193 1.21 -19.30 -10.70
N VAL A 194 1.04 -20.60 -10.46
CA VAL A 194 2.03 -21.47 -9.82
C VAL A 194 3.32 -21.37 -10.64
N ASP A 195 4.38 -20.89 -10.01
CA ASP A 195 5.73 -21.00 -10.55
C ASP A 195 6.05 -22.50 -10.72
N PRO A 196 6.25 -23.01 -11.94
CA PRO A 196 6.45 -24.44 -12.17
C PRO A 196 7.81 -24.97 -11.67
N SER A 197 8.62 -24.21 -10.93
CA SER A 197 9.93 -24.66 -10.48
C SER A 197 10.02 -25.18 -9.03
N VAL A 198 8.92 -25.34 -8.29
CA VAL A 198 8.98 -26.03 -6.98
C VAL A 198 9.04 -27.54 -7.21
N ASP A 199 10.25 -28.10 -7.16
CA ASP A 199 10.45 -29.54 -7.19
C ASP A 199 9.99 -30.17 -5.87
N TRP A 200 8.72 -30.57 -5.83
CA TRP A 200 8.08 -31.16 -4.64
C TRP A 200 8.78 -32.44 -4.16
N ARG A 201 9.52 -33.16 -5.04
CA ARG A 201 10.27 -34.35 -4.64
C ARG A 201 11.41 -34.00 -3.69
N LYS A 202 12.07 -32.86 -3.93
CA LYS A 202 13.11 -32.35 -3.04
C LYS A 202 12.56 -32.01 -1.65
N LEU A 203 11.36 -31.44 -1.57
CA LEU A 203 10.71 -31.18 -0.28
C LEU A 203 10.38 -32.49 0.45
N ASP A 204 9.96 -33.51 -0.30
CA ASP A 204 9.66 -34.83 0.26
C ASP A 204 10.91 -35.52 0.83
N ASP A 205 12.01 -35.50 0.07
CA ASP A 205 13.31 -36.05 0.47
C ASP A 205 13.91 -35.31 1.69
N GLU A 206 13.82 -33.98 1.72
CA GLU A 206 14.30 -33.17 2.84
C GLU A 206 13.48 -33.43 4.12
N MET A 207 12.17 -33.66 3.99
CA MET A 207 11.29 -33.99 5.11
C MET A 207 11.61 -35.38 5.68
N ASP A 208 11.89 -36.36 4.83
CA ASP A 208 12.32 -37.71 5.25
C ASP A 208 13.69 -37.71 5.94
N ALA A 209 14.54 -36.74 5.63
CA ALA A 209 15.83 -36.58 6.30
C ALA A 209 15.72 -36.04 7.74
N CYS A 210 14.55 -35.54 8.16
CA CYS A 210 14.34 -35.04 9.52
C CYS A 210 14.30 -36.19 10.53
N LYS A 211 15.23 -36.20 11.49
CA LYS A 211 15.37 -37.27 12.49
C LYS A 211 14.73 -36.97 13.84
N THR A 212 14.24 -35.75 14.05
CA THR A 212 13.60 -35.31 15.31
C THR A 212 12.42 -34.39 15.02
N GLN A 213 11.48 -34.29 15.97
CA GLN A 213 10.35 -33.37 15.86
C GLN A 213 10.81 -31.91 15.73
N ALA A 214 11.84 -31.52 16.49
CA ALA A 214 12.42 -30.19 16.41
C ALA A 214 12.99 -29.85 15.02
N ALA A 215 13.70 -30.80 14.39
CA ALA A 215 14.23 -30.62 13.04
C ALA A 215 13.10 -30.52 12.00
N LEU A 216 12.07 -31.35 12.14
CA LEU A 216 10.91 -31.36 11.26
C LEU A 216 10.12 -30.04 11.33
N HIS A 217 9.88 -29.51 12.53
CA HIS A 217 9.25 -28.20 12.71
C HIS A 217 10.08 -27.04 12.16
N ALA A 218 11.40 -27.06 12.37
CA ALA A 218 12.30 -26.05 11.83
C ALA A 218 12.32 -26.07 10.29
N TRP A 219 12.34 -27.26 9.70
CA TRP A 219 12.24 -27.46 8.25
C TRP A 219 10.93 -26.91 7.68
N ASN A 220 9.79 -27.26 8.27
CA ASN A 220 8.47 -26.78 7.80
C ASN A 220 8.35 -25.25 7.87
N LYS A 221 8.92 -24.63 8.91
CA LYS A 221 8.99 -23.17 9.02
C LYS A 221 9.90 -22.55 7.95
N PHE A 222 11.04 -23.18 7.65
CA PHE A 222 11.98 -22.70 6.64
C PHE A 222 11.40 -22.80 5.21
N ARG A 223 10.66 -23.87 4.93
CA ARG A 223 10.07 -24.19 3.62
C ARG A 223 8.63 -23.68 3.44
N GLU A 224 8.10 -22.88 4.38
CA GLU A 224 6.68 -22.50 4.44
C GLU A 224 6.17 -21.87 3.13
N LYS A 225 6.97 -21.01 2.49
CA LYS A 225 6.59 -20.36 1.22
C LYS A 225 6.51 -21.34 0.05
N GLU A 226 7.43 -22.30 -0.01
CA GLU A 226 7.52 -23.29 -1.09
C GLU A 226 6.43 -24.36 -0.92
N ILE A 227 6.14 -24.77 0.31
CA ILE A 227 5.04 -25.70 0.63
C ILE A 227 3.69 -25.08 0.25
N LYS A 228 3.43 -23.82 0.64
CA LYS A 228 2.18 -23.12 0.29
C LYS A 228 2.01 -22.86 -1.20
N ALA A 229 3.08 -22.92 -1.98
CA ALA A 229 3.05 -22.78 -3.43
C ALA A 229 2.75 -24.10 -4.17
N LEU A 230 2.69 -25.24 -3.47
CA LEU A 230 2.39 -26.52 -4.09
C LEU A 230 0.94 -26.60 -4.59
N PRO A 231 0.67 -27.37 -5.67
CA PRO A 231 -0.69 -27.73 -6.04
C PRO A 231 -1.41 -28.38 -4.86
N LYS A 232 -2.72 -28.10 -4.69
CA LYS A 232 -3.51 -28.53 -3.52
C LYS A 232 -3.32 -30.02 -3.16
N ALA A 233 -3.40 -30.91 -4.14
CA ALA A 233 -3.21 -32.35 -3.91
C ALA A 233 -1.82 -32.71 -3.33
N ARG A 234 -0.77 -31.94 -3.66
CA ARG A 234 0.58 -32.13 -3.13
C ARG A 234 0.76 -31.49 -1.77
N PHE A 235 0.16 -30.32 -1.56
CA PHE A 235 0.11 -29.68 -0.25
C PHE A 235 -0.56 -30.61 0.78
N ASP A 236 -1.73 -31.16 0.44
CA ASP A 236 -2.48 -32.05 1.33
C ASP A 236 -1.66 -33.32 1.65
N ALA A 237 -1.07 -33.97 0.63
CA ALA A 237 -0.24 -35.17 0.82
C ALA A 237 1.02 -34.93 1.67
N LEU A 238 1.69 -33.78 1.48
CA LEU A 238 2.87 -33.41 2.27
C LEU A 238 2.47 -33.11 3.73
N GLY A 239 1.29 -32.51 3.95
CA GLY A 239 0.73 -32.25 5.27
C GLY A 239 0.38 -33.53 6.04
N GLU A 240 -0.20 -34.52 5.36
CA GLU A 240 -0.46 -35.85 5.95
C GLU A 240 0.86 -36.53 6.35
N LYS A 241 1.86 -36.52 5.47
CA LYS A 241 3.18 -37.11 5.75
C LYS A 241 3.92 -36.39 6.89
N PHE A 242 3.80 -35.06 6.98
CA PHE A 242 4.34 -34.28 8.09
C PHE A 242 3.74 -34.73 9.43
N ALA A 243 2.41 -34.90 9.49
CA ALA A 243 1.72 -35.36 10.69
C ALA A 243 2.16 -36.78 11.08
N ASP A 244 2.29 -37.68 10.10
CA ASP A 244 2.76 -39.04 10.30
C ASP A 244 4.20 -39.11 10.82
N LEU A 245 5.10 -38.28 10.29
CA LEU A 245 6.49 -38.22 10.76
C LEU A 245 6.57 -37.60 12.16
N LEU A 246 5.80 -36.54 12.43
CA LEU A 246 5.75 -35.92 13.75
C LEU A 246 5.32 -36.92 14.83
N ALA A 247 4.38 -37.81 14.51
CA ALA A 247 3.93 -38.87 15.43
C ALA A 247 4.98 -39.97 15.68
N LYS A 248 5.94 -40.17 14.76
CA LYS A 248 6.93 -41.26 14.81
C LYS A 248 8.31 -40.81 15.30
N LEU A 249 8.67 -39.55 15.08
CA LEU A 249 10.00 -39.03 15.42
C LEU A 249 10.12 -38.71 16.91
N PRO A 250 11.31 -38.92 17.51
CA PRO A 250 11.57 -38.54 18.88
C PRO A 250 11.66 -37.01 19.02
N ASP A 251 11.29 -36.52 20.20
CA ASP A 251 11.28 -35.07 20.52
C ASP A 251 12.70 -34.48 20.57
N GLN A 252 13.70 -35.29 20.99
CA GLN A 252 15.13 -34.97 20.95
C GLN A 252 15.95 -36.13 20.36
N ALA A 253 17.10 -35.82 19.73
CA ALA A 253 18.01 -36.85 19.26
C ALA A 253 18.49 -37.71 20.45
N PRO A 254 18.56 -39.05 20.33
CA PRO A 254 19.10 -39.87 21.40
C PRO A 254 20.53 -39.41 21.69
N ALA A 255 20.85 -39.20 22.97
CA ALA A 255 22.22 -38.93 23.39
C ALA A 255 23.09 -40.07 22.87
N ALA A 256 24.18 -39.75 22.17
CA ALA A 256 25.17 -40.74 21.80
C ALA A 256 25.61 -41.46 23.07
N GLU A 257 25.35 -42.76 23.18
CA GLU A 257 25.96 -43.59 24.21
C GLU A 257 27.47 -43.48 24.00
N LEU A 258 28.15 -42.79 24.92
CA LEU A 258 29.60 -42.84 25.03
C LEU A 258 29.95 -44.30 25.34
N SER A 259 30.48 -45.02 24.34
CA SER A 259 31.07 -46.34 24.56
C SER A 259 32.22 -46.21 25.56
N ALA A 260 32.24 -47.08 26.56
CA ALA A 260 33.18 -47.06 27.68
C ALA A 260 34.66 -47.34 27.32
N ASP A 261 35.01 -47.38 26.02
CA ASP A 261 36.35 -47.71 25.54
C ASP A 261 37.21 -46.49 25.14
N ASP A 262 36.69 -45.26 25.20
CA ASP A 262 37.45 -44.04 24.89
C ASP A 262 37.77 -43.19 26.15
N VAL A 263 38.39 -43.82 27.16
CA VAL A 263 39.09 -43.07 28.22
C VAL A 263 40.59 -43.12 27.92
N PRO A 264 41.24 -42.00 27.53
CA PRO A 264 42.70 -41.96 27.45
C PRO A 264 43.27 -42.03 28.88
N GLU A 265 44.04 -43.07 29.18
CA GLU A 265 44.91 -43.10 30.35
C GLU A 265 45.96 -41.98 30.20
N PHE A 266 45.88 -40.97 31.07
CA PHE A 266 46.96 -40.02 31.27
C PHE A 266 48.01 -40.65 32.20
N SER A 267 49.23 -40.84 31.69
CA SER A 267 50.48 -40.95 32.44
C SER A 267 51.52 -40.02 31.83
#